data_AF-A0A094LDY5-F1
#
_entry.id   AF-A0A094LDY5-F1
#
_cell.length_a   1.000
_cell.length_b   1.000
_cell.length_c   1.000
_cell.angle_alpha   90.00
_cell.angle_beta   90.00
_cell.angle_gamma   90.00
#
_symmetry.space_group_name_H-M   'P 1'
#
loop_
_entity.id
_entity.type
_entity.pdbx_description
1 polymer ?
#
loop_
_entity_poly.entity_id
_entity_poly.type
_entity_poly.pdbx_seq_one_letter_code
_entity_poly.pdbx_strand_id
1 'polypeptide(L)'
;GVGAARAGNLTFMVGGVEQEFDAAKELLTCMGSNVVYCGEVGTGQAAKICNNMLLAISMIGTAEAMNLGIRLGLDPKLLAKILNMSSGRCWSSDTYNPVPGVMEGVPSANNYQGGFGTTLMAKDLGLAQISATNTKTPVPLGSQAHQIYRMMCAKGYALKDFSAVFQFLREEETL
;
A
#
# COMPACT_ATOMS: atom_id res chain seq x y z
N GLY A 1 -7.82 -5.04 2.53
CA GLY A 1 -7.24 -4.87 3.87
C GLY A 1 -8.24 -5.27 4.94
N VAL A 2 -7.94 -5.04 6.22
CA VAL A 2 -8.79 -5.47 7.37
C VAL A 2 -10.23 -4.94 7.28
N GLY A 3 -10.42 -3.68 6.87
CA GLY A 3 -11.76 -3.10 6.69
C GLY A 3 -12.58 -3.85 5.63
N ALA A 4 -11.98 -4.10 4.46
CA ALA A 4 -12.64 -4.87 3.39
C ALA A 4 -12.96 -6.31 3.80
N ALA A 5 -12.10 -6.95 4.61
CA ALA A 5 -12.37 -8.30 5.14
C ALA A 5 -13.62 -8.34 6.03
N ARG A 6 -13.74 -7.39 6.96
CA ARG A 6 -14.93 -7.29 7.84
C ARG A 6 -16.21 -6.97 7.07
N ALA A 7 -16.09 -6.20 5.99
CA ALA A 7 -17.23 -5.78 5.17
C ALA A 7 -17.62 -6.79 4.07
N GLY A 8 -16.92 -7.92 3.92
CA GLY A 8 -17.15 -8.86 2.83
C GLY A 8 -16.83 -8.28 1.44
N ASN A 9 -15.97 -7.26 1.38
CA ASN A 9 -15.66 -6.50 0.17
C ASN A 9 -14.21 -6.71 -0.30
N LEU A 10 -13.65 -7.89 -0.01
CA LEU A 10 -12.33 -8.25 -0.50
C LEU A 10 -12.28 -8.34 -2.03
N THR A 11 -11.07 -8.14 -2.56
CA THR A 11 -10.73 -8.49 -3.94
C THR A 11 -9.86 -9.74 -3.91
N PHE A 12 -10.32 -10.81 -4.55
CA PHE A 12 -9.57 -12.05 -4.75
C PHE A 12 -8.94 -12.05 -6.15
N MET A 13 -7.63 -12.31 -6.18
CA MET A 13 -6.83 -12.49 -7.41
C MET A 13 -6.47 -13.97 -7.49
N VAL A 14 -7.10 -14.70 -8.40
CA VAL A 14 -7.12 -16.17 -8.40
C VAL A 14 -6.29 -16.70 -9.57
N GLY A 15 -5.27 -17.51 -9.28
CA GLY A 15 -4.54 -18.28 -10.29
C GLY A 15 -4.79 -19.77 -10.12
N GLY A 16 -5.05 -20.49 -11.21
CA GLY A 16 -5.42 -21.90 -11.17
C GLY A 16 -5.73 -22.47 -12.54
N VAL A 17 -6.27 -23.69 -12.56
CA VAL A 17 -6.88 -24.28 -13.76
C VAL A 17 -8.19 -23.53 -14.04
N GLU A 18 -8.37 -23.00 -15.25
CA GLU A 18 -9.49 -22.13 -15.58
C GLU A 18 -10.86 -22.80 -15.32
N GLN A 19 -10.97 -24.09 -15.61
CA GLN A 19 -12.20 -24.87 -15.41
C GLN A 19 -12.64 -24.91 -13.93
N GLU A 20 -11.71 -24.75 -12.99
CA GLU A 20 -12.00 -24.78 -11.54
C GLU A 20 -12.36 -23.38 -10.99
N PHE A 21 -12.23 -22.33 -11.80
CA PHE A 21 -12.42 -20.95 -11.34
C PHE A 21 -13.84 -20.66 -10.91
N ASP A 22 -14.85 -21.12 -11.65
CA ASP A 22 -16.25 -20.84 -11.33
C ASP A 22 -16.66 -21.46 -9.99
N ALA A 23 -16.23 -22.69 -9.72
CA ALA A 23 -16.45 -23.34 -8.42
C ALA A 23 -15.77 -22.58 -7.27
N ALA A 24 -14.53 -22.11 -7.48
CA ALA A 24 -13.85 -21.27 -6.48
C ALA A 24 -14.57 -19.92 -6.29
N LYS A 25 -15.05 -19.30 -7.38
CA LYS A 25 -15.71 -18.00 -7.37
C LYS A 25 -16.99 -17.99 -6.55
N GLU A 26 -17.79 -19.05 -6.59
CA GLU A 26 -18.99 -19.20 -5.75
C GLU A 26 -18.67 -19.02 -4.27
N LEU A 27 -17.61 -19.68 -3.79
CA LEU A 27 -17.17 -19.59 -2.39
C LEU A 27 -16.54 -18.22 -2.08
N LEU A 28 -15.68 -17.72 -2.97
CA LEU A 28 -14.92 -16.48 -2.73
C LEU A 28 -15.82 -15.24 -2.73
N THR A 29 -16.93 -15.25 -3.46
CA THR A 29 -17.90 -14.14 -3.50
C THR A 29 -18.63 -13.96 -2.17
N CYS A 30 -18.68 -14.99 -1.31
CA CYS A 30 -19.20 -14.84 0.07
C CYS A 30 -18.32 -13.93 0.94
N MET A 31 -17.06 -13.71 0.57
CA MET A 31 -16.09 -12.93 1.33
C MET A 31 -15.61 -11.67 0.59
N GLY A 32 -15.93 -11.54 -0.69
CA GLY A 32 -15.36 -10.53 -1.57
C GLY A 32 -16.35 -10.00 -2.59
N SER A 33 -16.23 -8.71 -2.88
CA SER A 33 -17.02 -8.03 -3.91
C SER A 33 -16.41 -8.19 -5.31
N ASN A 34 -15.13 -8.55 -5.41
CA ASN A 34 -14.44 -8.75 -6.68
C ASN A 34 -13.66 -10.07 -6.63
N VAL A 35 -13.90 -10.95 -7.60
CA VAL A 35 -13.15 -12.20 -7.79
C VAL A 35 -12.66 -12.23 -9.24
N VAL A 36 -11.35 -12.16 -9.42
CA VAL A 36 -10.71 -11.98 -10.73
C VAL A 36 -9.82 -13.18 -11.02
N TYR A 37 -10.06 -13.85 -12.15
CA TYR A 37 -9.16 -14.88 -12.67
C TYR A 37 -7.92 -14.21 -13.28
N CYS A 38 -6.74 -14.65 -12.88
CA CYS A 38 -5.45 -14.08 -13.27
C CYS A 38 -4.65 -14.98 -14.23
N GLY A 39 -5.14 -16.20 -14.50
CA GLY A 39 -4.45 -17.21 -15.31
C GLY A 39 -4.00 -18.42 -14.49
N GLU A 40 -2.90 -19.05 -14.89
CA GLU A 40 -2.38 -20.27 -14.27
C GLU A 40 -1.98 -20.10 -12.80
N VAL A 41 -1.69 -21.21 -12.12
CA VAL A 41 -1.21 -21.22 -10.72
C VAL A 41 -0.03 -20.26 -10.55
N GLY A 42 -0.14 -19.38 -9.55
CA GLY A 42 0.88 -18.37 -9.24
C GLY A 42 0.58 -16.97 -9.79
N THR A 43 -0.23 -16.83 -10.84
CA THR A 43 -0.56 -15.52 -11.43
C THR A 43 -1.33 -14.60 -10.49
N GLY A 44 -2.21 -15.14 -9.64
CA GLY A 44 -2.89 -14.37 -8.59
C GLY A 44 -1.91 -13.77 -7.57
N GLN A 45 -0.85 -14.51 -7.21
CA GLN A 45 0.22 -13.99 -6.36
C GLN A 45 1.03 -12.91 -7.09
N ALA A 46 1.37 -13.13 -8.37
CA ALA A 46 2.07 -12.14 -9.17
C ALA A 46 1.29 -10.82 -9.26
N ALA A 47 -0.02 -10.88 -9.53
CA ALA A 47 -0.89 -9.70 -9.56
C ALA A 47 -0.88 -8.95 -8.21
N LYS A 48 -1.00 -9.69 -7.10
CA LYS A 48 -0.99 -9.12 -5.75
C LYS A 48 0.34 -8.44 -5.42
N ILE A 49 1.45 -9.08 -5.75
CA ILE A 49 2.81 -8.57 -5.53
C ILE A 49 3.02 -7.27 -6.32
N CYS A 50 2.68 -7.25 -7.61
CA CYS A 50 2.78 -6.05 -8.44
C CYS A 50 1.94 -4.89 -7.90
N ASN A 51 0.69 -5.17 -7.52
CA ASN A 51 -0.21 -4.18 -6.92
C ASN A 51 0.39 -3.58 -5.64
N ASN A 52 0.88 -4.43 -4.72
CA ASN A 52 1.41 -3.97 -3.44
C ASN A 52 2.74 -3.22 -3.59
N MET A 53 3.58 -3.59 -4.58
CA MET A 53 4.77 -2.82 -4.92
C MET A 53 4.41 -1.41 -5.40
N LEU A 54 3.46 -1.27 -6.33
CA LEU A 54 3.00 0.03 -6.80
C LEU A 54 2.38 0.85 -5.66
N LEU A 55 1.54 0.23 -4.83
CA LEU A 55 0.95 0.87 -3.66
C LEU A 55 2.02 1.45 -2.71
N ALA A 56 3.08 0.68 -2.43
CA ALA A 56 4.18 1.12 -1.59
C ALA A 56 4.89 2.35 -2.18
N ILE A 57 5.22 2.31 -3.47
CA ILE A 57 5.86 3.41 -4.19
C ILE A 57 4.99 4.67 -4.11
N SER A 58 3.70 4.56 -4.46
CA SER A 58 2.79 5.70 -4.44
C SER A 58 2.51 6.24 -3.03
N MET A 59 2.48 5.38 -2.00
CA MET A 59 2.35 5.82 -0.61
C MET A 59 3.58 6.61 -0.15
N ILE A 60 4.78 6.14 -0.45
CA ILE A 60 6.03 6.86 -0.16
C ILE A 60 6.03 8.19 -0.93
N GLY A 61 5.74 8.18 -2.23
CA GLY A 61 5.68 9.40 -3.04
C GLY A 61 4.64 10.40 -2.53
N THR A 62 3.47 9.92 -2.06
CA THR A 62 2.46 10.79 -1.42
C THR A 62 3.01 11.39 -0.14
N ALA A 63 3.64 10.60 0.71
CA ALA A 63 4.23 11.06 1.96
C ALA A 63 5.34 12.11 1.73
N GLU A 64 6.24 11.87 0.76
CA GLU A 64 7.30 12.80 0.37
C GLU A 64 6.73 14.11 -0.19
N ALA A 65 5.80 14.04 -1.14
CA ALA A 65 5.17 15.22 -1.75
C ALA A 65 4.44 16.07 -0.71
N MET A 66 3.69 15.42 0.19
CA MET A 66 2.99 16.09 1.28
C MET A 66 3.97 16.72 2.26
N ASN A 67 5.01 16.00 2.69
CA ASN A 67 6.03 16.52 3.61
C ASN A 67 6.75 17.73 3.02
N LEU A 68 7.20 17.64 1.76
CA LEU A 68 7.83 18.75 1.04
C LEU A 68 6.91 19.96 0.98
N GLY A 69 5.65 19.78 0.56
CA GLY A 69 4.70 20.87 0.46
C GLY A 69 4.40 21.55 1.79
N ILE A 70 4.28 20.78 2.88
CA ILE A 70 4.13 21.32 4.24
C ILE A 70 5.37 22.15 4.64
N ARG A 71 6.59 21.65 4.36
CA ARG A 71 7.83 22.39 4.64
C ARG A 71 7.99 23.65 3.78
N LEU A 72 7.36 23.69 2.61
CA LEU A 72 7.24 24.88 1.76
C LEU A 72 6.12 25.83 2.22
N GLY A 73 5.43 25.54 3.33
CA GLY A 73 4.42 26.41 3.93
C GLY A 73 3.00 26.20 3.43
N LEU A 74 2.73 25.10 2.70
CA LEU A 74 1.37 24.79 2.26
C LEU A 74 0.55 24.16 3.38
N ASP A 75 -0.72 24.55 3.47
CA ASP A 75 -1.70 23.82 4.27
C ASP A 75 -1.88 22.39 3.70
N PRO A 76 -1.78 21.32 4.53
CA PRO A 76 -1.84 19.96 4.05
C PRO A 76 -3.20 19.58 3.44
N LYS A 77 -4.32 20.15 3.92
CA LYS A 77 -5.64 19.86 3.33
C LYS A 77 -5.77 20.48 1.95
N LEU A 78 -5.27 21.70 1.77
CA LEU A 78 -5.20 22.36 0.47
C LEU A 78 -4.34 21.57 -0.52
N LEU A 79 -3.14 21.14 -0.11
CA LEU A 79 -2.26 20.35 -0.98
C LEU A 79 -2.90 19.00 -1.36
N ALA A 80 -3.47 18.28 -0.40
CA ALA A 80 -4.17 17.03 -0.68
C ALA A 80 -5.32 17.23 -1.68
N LYS A 81 -6.11 18.31 -1.53
CA LYS A 81 -7.16 18.67 -2.50
C LYS A 81 -6.58 18.86 -3.91
N ILE A 82 -5.48 19.61 -4.05
CA ILE A 82 -4.82 19.85 -5.34
C ILE A 82 -4.34 18.54 -5.97
N LEU A 83 -3.64 17.69 -5.21
CA LEU A 83 -3.17 16.39 -5.69
C LEU A 83 -4.34 15.53 -6.17
N ASN A 84 -5.42 15.50 -5.41
CA ASN A 84 -6.58 14.65 -5.67
C ASN A 84 -7.49 15.13 -6.81
N MET A 85 -7.23 16.32 -7.38
CA MET A 85 -7.88 16.81 -8.61
C MET A 85 -6.91 16.95 -9.79
N SER A 86 -5.68 16.46 -9.64
CA SER A 86 -4.60 16.60 -10.62
C SER A 86 -4.03 15.25 -11.02
N SER A 87 -3.00 15.25 -11.88
CA SER A 87 -2.32 14.04 -12.35
C SER A 87 -1.58 13.26 -11.26
N GLY A 88 -1.31 13.88 -10.10
CA GLY A 88 -0.68 13.23 -8.95
C GLY A 88 -1.62 12.34 -8.14
N ARG A 89 -2.93 12.30 -8.44
CA ARG A 89 -3.92 11.52 -7.69
C ARG A 89 -3.58 10.03 -7.71
N CYS A 90 -3.60 9.41 -6.54
CA CYS A 90 -3.56 7.96 -6.38
C CYS A 90 -4.38 7.54 -5.16
N TRP A 91 -4.64 6.23 -5.01
CA TRP A 91 -5.40 5.68 -3.88
C TRP A 91 -4.83 6.11 -2.52
N SER A 92 -3.49 6.18 -2.42
CA SER A 92 -2.80 6.62 -1.21
C SER A 92 -3.10 8.07 -0.85
N SER A 93 -3.38 8.95 -1.81
CA SER A 93 -3.64 10.37 -1.55
C SER A 93 -5.12 10.70 -1.34
N ASP A 94 -6.03 10.00 -2.04
CA ASP A 94 -7.46 10.30 -2.07
C ASP A 94 -8.33 9.41 -1.18
N THR A 95 -7.84 8.23 -0.81
CA THR A 95 -8.59 7.25 -0.01
C THR A 95 -7.86 6.86 1.27
N TYR A 96 -6.54 7.07 1.34
CA TYR A 96 -5.71 6.58 2.46
C TYR A 96 -4.61 7.56 2.88
N ASN A 97 -4.92 8.86 2.91
CA ASN A 97 -3.92 9.92 3.04
C ASN A 97 -3.02 9.74 4.30
N PRO A 98 -1.68 9.77 4.16
CA PRO A 98 -0.77 9.45 5.25
C PRO A 98 -0.58 10.58 6.27
N VAL A 99 -1.11 11.78 6.01
CA VAL A 99 -0.93 12.96 6.88
C VAL A 99 -2.05 13.05 7.91
N PRO A 100 -1.74 13.07 9.23
CA PRO A 100 -2.75 13.21 10.28
C PRO A 100 -3.58 14.49 10.10
N GLY A 101 -4.90 14.37 10.24
CA GLY A 101 -5.84 15.49 10.15
C GLY A 101 -6.30 15.85 8.74
N VAL A 102 -5.76 15.24 7.68
CA VAL A 102 -6.24 15.46 6.30
C VAL A 102 -7.51 14.68 6.00
N MET A 103 -7.60 13.45 6.49
CA MET A 103 -8.72 12.53 6.22
C MET A 103 -9.12 11.80 7.50
N GLU A 104 -10.43 11.62 7.71
CA GLU A 104 -10.97 10.82 8.81
C GLU A 104 -11.12 9.35 8.41
N GLY A 105 -11.23 8.45 9.39
CA GLY A 105 -11.46 7.02 9.14
C GLY A 105 -10.25 6.25 8.57
N VAL A 106 -9.09 6.90 8.43
CA VAL A 106 -7.82 6.29 8.00
C VAL A 106 -6.83 6.19 9.16
N PRO A 107 -5.82 5.28 9.10
CA PRO A 107 -4.89 5.08 10.20
C PRO A 107 -4.11 6.33 10.63
N SER A 108 -3.78 7.24 9.70
CA SER A 108 -3.09 8.49 10.03
C SER A 108 -3.88 9.37 11.00
N ALA A 109 -5.21 9.27 11.04
CA ALA A 109 -6.06 9.94 12.01
C ALA A 109 -6.10 9.25 13.39
N ASN A 110 -5.52 8.05 13.52
CA ASN A 110 -5.50 7.25 14.75
C ASN A 110 -4.09 6.74 15.08
N ASN A 111 -3.09 7.64 15.02
CA ASN A 111 -1.68 7.34 15.33
C ASN A 111 -1.11 6.10 14.60
N TYR A 112 -1.60 5.87 13.38
CA TYR A 112 -1.25 4.73 12.51
C TYR A 112 -1.55 3.36 13.13
N GLN A 113 -2.56 3.26 14.00
CA GLN A 113 -3.01 1.99 14.56
C GLN A 113 -3.90 1.22 13.57
N GLY A 114 -3.79 -0.12 13.60
CA GLY A 114 -4.59 -1.00 12.74
C GLY A 114 -4.13 -0.99 11.29
N GLY A 115 -5.08 -0.98 10.35
CA GLY A 115 -4.79 -0.89 8.91
C GLY A 115 -4.03 -2.09 8.34
N PHE A 116 -3.06 -1.82 7.47
CA PHE A 116 -2.14 -2.79 6.89
C PHE A 116 -0.74 -2.56 7.44
N GLY A 117 -0.31 -3.44 8.35
CA GLY A 117 0.93 -3.26 9.10
C GLY A 117 2.19 -3.20 8.23
N THR A 118 3.14 -2.36 8.65
CA THR A 118 4.44 -2.15 7.99
C THR A 118 5.21 -3.45 7.79
N THR A 119 5.16 -4.37 8.75
CA THR A 119 5.78 -5.71 8.61
C THR A 119 5.22 -6.49 7.42
N LEU A 120 3.90 -6.41 7.19
CA LEU A 120 3.25 -7.10 6.07
C LEU A 120 3.60 -6.45 4.73
N MET A 121 3.64 -5.11 4.70
CA MET A 121 4.10 -4.37 3.52
C MET A 121 5.54 -4.74 3.17
N ALA A 122 6.46 -4.72 4.15
CA ALA A 122 7.85 -5.11 3.96
C ALA A 122 7.97 -6.56 3.45
N LYS A 123 7.15 -7.49 3.97
CA LYS A 123 7.13 -8.88 3.51
C LYS A 123 6.66 -9.01 2.05
N ASP A 124 5.61 -8.28 1.65
CA ASP A 124 5.14 -8.32 0.26
C ASP A 124 6.13 -7.68 -0.72
N LEU A 125 6.83 -6.62 -0.30
CA LEU A 125 7.93 -6.02 -1.05
C LEU A 125 9.16 -6.94 -1.13
N GLY A 126 9.41 -7.75 -0.09
CA GLY A 126 10.41 -8.81 -0.14
C GLY A 126 10.10 -9.86 -1.22
N LEU A 127 8.82 -10.26 -1.34
CA LEU A 127 8.38 -11.13 -2.44
C LEU A 127 8.54 -10.45 -3.81
N ALA A 128 8.21 -9.16 -3.91
CA ALA A 128 8.43 -8.39 -5.15
C ALA A 128 9.91 -8.37 -5.54
N GLN A 129 10.81 -8.19 -4.58
CA GLN A 129 12.26 -8.18 -4.82
C GLN A 129 12.75 -9.54 -5.33
N ILE A 130 12.31 -10.64 -4.68
CA ILE A 130 12.67 -12.00 -5.09
C ILE A 130 12.17 -12.27 -6.51
N SER A 131 10.91 -11.95 -6.80
CA SER A 131 10.32 -12.11 -8.13
C SER A 131 11.09 -11.31 -9.18
N ALA A 132 11.37 -10.03 -8.91
CA ALA A 132 12.10 -9.16 -9.82
C ALA A 132 13.53 -9.67 -10.11
N THR A 133 14.23 -10.18 -9.09
CA THR A 133 15.54 -10.83 -9.28
C THR A 133 15.43 -12.07 -10.15
N ASN A 134 14.46 -12.94 -9.88
CA ASN A 134 14.27 -14.19 -10.64
C ASN A 134 13.90 -13.94 -12.11
N THR A 135 13.10 -12.90 -12.39
CA THR A 135 12.70 -12.52 -13.76
C THR A 135 13.64 -11.52 -14.41
N LYS A 136 14.74 -11.12 -13.74
CA LYS A 136 15.70 -10.11 -14.21
C LYS A 136 15.03 -8.77 -14.56
N THR A 137 14.00 -8.38 -13.81
CA THR A 137 13.23 -7.16 -14.03
C THR A 137 13.77 -6.02 -13.18
N PRO A 138 14.18 -4.88 -13.76
CA PRO A 138 14.62 -3.73 -12.99
C PRO A 138 13.43 -3.04 -12.32
N VAL A 139 13.47 -2.93 -11.00
CA VAL A 139 12.41 -2.30 -10.18
C VAL A 139 12.99 -1.25 -9.21
N PRO A 140 13.74 -0.24 -9.68
CA PRO A 140 14.52 0.65 -8.81
C PRO A 140 13.70 1.31 -7.69
N LEU A 141 12.51 1.84 -8.02
CA LEU A 141 11.62 2.44 -7.02
C LEU A 141 11.01 1.40 -6.06
N GLY A 142 10.70 0.21 -6.56
CA GLY A 142 10.22 -0.91 -5.73
C GLY A 142 11.30 -1.39 -4.76
N SER A 143 12.55 -1.47 -5.20
CA SER A 143 13.70 -1.81 -4.36
C SER A 143 13.91 -0.76 -3.27
N GLN A 144 13.84 0.52 -3.60
CA GLN A 144 13.95 1.61 -2.61
C GLN A 144 12.79 1.55 -1.60
N ALA A 145 11.56 1.35 -2.07
CA ALA A 145 10.40 1.18 -1.21
C ALA A 145 10.59 0.00 -0.25
N HIS A 146 11.08 -1.15 -0.74
CA HIS A 146 11.39 -2.30 0.09
C HIS A 146 12.38 -1.94 1.21
N GLN A 147 13.47 -1.24 0.90
CA GLN A 147 14.45 -0.84 1.91
C GLN A 147 13.88 0.15 2.93
N ILE A 148 13.07 1.12 2.50
CA ILE A 148 12.41 2.08 3.40
C ILE A 148 11.53 1.34 4.41
N TYR A 149 10.64 0.45 3.96
CA TYR A 149 9.78 -0.30 4.87
C TYR A 149 10.56 -1.27 5.77
N ARG A 150 11.70 -1.81 5.31
CA ARG A 150 12.63 -2.59 6.17
C ARG A 150 13.25 -1.74 7.27
N MET A 151 13.70 -0.52 6.96
CA MET A 151 14.21 0.42 7.97
C MET A 151 13.13 0.81 8.98
N MET A 152 11.91 1.09 8.51
CA MET A 152 10.77 1.34 9.39
C MET A 152 10.51 0.19 10.36
N CYS A 153 10.51 -1.06 9.87
CA CYS A 153 10.36 -2.24 10.74
C CYS A 153 11.40 -2.27 11.87
N ALA A 154 12.66 -1.92 11.57
CA ALA A 154 13.75 -1.90 12.54
C ALA A 154 13.70 -0.69 13.51
N LYS A 155 12.99 0.39 13.15
CA LYS A 155 12.89 1.63 13.93
C LYS A 155 11.56 1.76 14.69
N GLY A 156 10.93 0.65 15.05
CA GLY A 156 9.73 0.64 15.89
C GLY A 156 8.40 0.83 15.16
N TYR A 157 8.40 0.89 13.82
CA TYR A 157 7.18 1.04 13.01
C TYR A 157 6.56 -0.30 12.59
N ALA A 158 7.17 -1.43 12.95
CA ALA A 158 6.76 -2.77 12.49
C ALA A 158 5.24 -3.06 12.61
N LEU A 159 4.61 -2.60 13.71
CA LEU A 159 3.19 -2.82 14.01
C LEU A 159 2.28 -1.64 13.61
N LYS A 160 2.85 -0.52 13.19
CA LYS A 160 2.08 0.62 12.65
C LYS A 160 1.64 0.34 11.22
N ASP A 161 0.52 0.93 10.83
CA ASP A 161 0.06 0.95 9.44
C ASP A 161 1.16 1.50 8.52
N PHE A 162 1.25 0.96 7.30
CA PHE A 162 2.28 1.32 6.33
C PHE A 162 2.27 2.82 5.94
N SER A 163 1.13 3.53 6.06
CA SER A 163 1.07 4.99 5.86
C SER A 163 1.89 5.78 6.88
N ALA A 164 2.35 5.15 7.96
CA ALA A 164 3.29 5.73 8.93
C ALA A 164 4.65 6.09 8.32
N VAL A 165 4.90 5.77 7.04
CA VAL A 165 6.08 6.25 6.32
C VAL A 165 6.16 7.77 6.28
N PHE A 166 5.03 8.49 6.29
CA PHE A 166 5.05 9.94 6.48
C PHE A 166 5.62 10.35 7.83
N GLN A 167 5.23 9.67 8.92
CA GLN A 167 5.78 9.92 10.25
C GLN A 167 7.29 9.65 10.27
N PHE A 168 7.72 8.53 9.69
CA PHE A 168 9.13 8.16 9.55
C PHE A 168 9.95 9.21 8.78
N LEU A 169 9.41 9.78 7.71
CA LEU A 169 10.07 10.84 6.92
C LEU A 169 10.04 12.22 7.60
N ARG A 170 9.15 12.43 8.56
CA ARG A 170 9.03 13.68 9.31
C ARG A 170 9.86 13.72 10.58
N GLU A 171 10.27 12.57 11.12
CA GLU A 171 11.08 12.53 12.33
C GLU A 171 12.33 13.40 12.14
N GLU A 172 12.37 14.52 12.88
CA GLU A 172 13.56 15.34 12.99
C GLU A 172 14.58 14.55 13.80
N GLU A 173 15.80 14.40 13.26
CA GLU A 173 16.96 14.11 14.11
C GLU A 173 17.01 15.22 15.16
N THR A 174 16.73 14.84 16.40
CA THR A 174 17.10 15.64 17.56
C THR A 174 18.62 15.59 17.61
N LEU A 175 19.25 16.59 17.00
CA LEU A 175 20.67 16.91 17.21
C LEU A 175 20.87 17.52 18.61
#